data_AF-A0A8T4FZ48-F1
#
_entry.id   AF-A0A8T4FZ48-F1
#
_cell.length_a   1.000
_cell.length_b   1.000
_cell.length_c   1.000
_cell.angle_alpha   90.00
_cell.angle_beta   90.00
_cell.angle_gamma   90.00
#
_symmetry.space_group_name_H-M   'P 1'
#
loop_
_entity.id
_entity.type
_entity.pdbx_description
1 polymer ?
#
loop_
_entity_poly.entity_id
_entity_poly.type
_entity_poly.pdbx_seq_one_letter_code
_entity_poly.pdbx_strand_id
1 'polypeptide(L)'
;MDEYFLIRGLMSLTLILSILYTSMVLKMLGQYMEKGRQVIFVQITGSFLVVFAFILMGFKDISLEGILAILLALIGAFLIIYPLIKYRLGKFSKINATQIILVILSSVFGHLVGFHWIVVLKTVGILSLLLLIQSLNSIKLTDPLLRTLLDVSLWLLVIYAWLGHLTVRYIGSCNYYLIHLIYFTALLLWLFSAVVSYDHVRRWL
;
A
#
# COMPACT_ATOMS: atom_id res chain seq x y z
N MET A 1 -4.48 -1.55 28.96
CA MET A 1 -3.94 -2.01 27.65
C MET A 1 -4.30 -0.93 26.68
N ASP A 2 -3.34 -0.11 26.24
CA ASP A 2 -3.67 1.18 25.62
C ASP A 2 -4.35 0.95 24.26
N GLU A 3 -5.55 1.50 24.09
CA GLU A 3 -6.37 1.39 22.88
C GLU A 3 -5.58 1.70 21.60
N TYR A 4 -4.60 2.60 21.72
CA TYR A 4 -3.60 2.92 20.70
C TYR A 4 -2.85 1.69 20.16
N PHE A 5 -2.35 0.82 21.04
CA PHE A 5 -1.61 -0.39 20.63
C PHE A 5 -2.53 -1.40 19.94
N LEU A 6 -3.77 -1.53 20.40
CA LEU A 6 -4.79 -2.39 19.79
C LEU A 6 -5.12 -1.93 18.37
N ILE A 7 -5.40 -0.64 18.18
CA ILE A 7 -5.70 -0.06 16.85
C ILE A 7 -4.51 -0.24 15.91
N ARG A 8 -3.30 0.08 16.37
CA ARG A 8 -2.09 -0.05 15.56
C ARG A 8 -1.82 -1.51 15.18
N GLY A 9 -2.00 -2.45 16.12
CA GLY A 9 -1.87 -3.88 15.88
C GLY A 9 -2.87 -4.39 14.84
N LEU A 10 -4.15 -3.99 14.95
CA LEU A 10 -5.20 -4.36 13.99
C LEU A 10 -4.90 -3.83 12.58
N MET A 11 -4.46 -2.57 12.46
CA MET A 11 -4.06 -1.98 11.18
C MET A 11 -2.87 -2.72 10.56
N SER A 12 -1.84 -3.00 11.35
CA SER A 12 -0.66 -3.75 10.90
C SER A 12 -1.04 -5.15 10.42
N LEU A 13 -1.91 -5.86 11.16
CA LEU A 13 -2.40 -7.18 10.76
C LEU A 13 -3.17 -7.10 9.43
N THR A 14 -4.08 -6.14 9.31
CA THR A 14 -4.89 -5.94 8.11
C THR A 14 -4.01 -5.64 6.90
N LEU A 15 -3.02 -4.75 7.05
CA LEU A 15 -2.04 -4.43 6.03
C LEU A 15 -1.25 -5.68 5.57
N ILE A 16 -0.74 -6.46 6.52
CA ILE A 16 0.02 -7.69 6.21
C ILE A 16 -0.86 -8.67 5.43
N LEU A 17 -2.11 -8.88 5.87
CA LEU A 17 -3.06 -9.74 5.16
C LEU A 17 -3.35 -9.20 3.75
N SER A 18 -3.56 -7.90 3.57
CA SER A 18 -3.82 -7.31 2.26
C SER A 18 -2.66 -7.50 1.30
N ILE A 19 -1.43 -7.32 1.79
CA ILE A 19 -0.21 -7.59 1.01
C ILE A 19 -0.19 -9.07 0.62
N LEU A 20 -0.34 -9.99 1.58
CA LEU A 20 -0.30 -11.43 1.33
C LEU A 20 -1.32 -11.86 0.27
N TYR A 21 -2.58 -11.46 0.40
CA TYR A 21 -3.61 -11.80 -0.58
C TYR A 21 -3.33 -11.20 -1.96
N THR A 22 -2.89 -9.93 -2.02
CA THR A 22 -2.51 -9.30 -3.29
C THR A 22 -1.36 -10.05 -3.96
N SER A 23 -0.34 -10.45 -3.18
CA SER A 23 0.78 -11.25 -3.68
C SER A 23 0.35 -12.63 -4.17
N MET A 24 -0.63 -13.28 -3.51
CA MET A 24 -1.17 -14.55 -3.96
C MET A 24 -1.92 -14.44 -5.29
N VAL A 25 -2.72 -13.38 -5.46
CA VAL A 25 -3.41 -13.08 -6.74
C VAL A 25 -2.38 -12.89 -7.85
N LEU A 26 -1.38 -12.04 -7.62
CA LEU A 26 -0.31 -11.78 -8.57
C LEU A 26 0.52 -13.03 -8.88
N LYS A 27 0.78 -13.88 -7.88
CA LYS A 27 1.47 -15.16 -8.05
C LYS A 27 0.69 -16.08 -8.99
N MET A 28 -0.61 -16.26 -8.77
CA MET A 28 -1.45 -17.11 -9.62
C MET A 28 -1.45 -16.59 -11.05
N LEU A 29 -1.70 -15.29 -11.25
CA LEU A 29 -1.64 -14.68 -12.59
C LEU A 29 -0.26 -14.84 -13.25
N GLY A 30 0.81 -14.67 -12.47
CA GLY A 30 2.18 -14.81 -12.92
C GLY A 30 2.51 -16.23 -13.40
N GLN A 31 1.86 -17.29 -12.90
CA GLN A 31 2.18 -18.67 -13.30
C GLN A 31 1.83 -18.95 -14.77
N TYR A 32 0.88 -18.21 -15.33
CA TYR A 32 0.40 -18.39 -16.70
C TYR A 32 1.06 -17.44 -17.70
N MET A 33 2.06 -16.67 -17.26
CA MET A 33 2.80 -15.76 -18.12
C MET A 33 4.08 -16.35 -18.65
N GLU A 34 4.50 -15.89 -19.83
CA GLU A 34 5.81 -16.20 -20.39
C GLU A 34 6.92 -15.64 -19.46
N LYS A 35 7.83 -16.50 -18.98
CA LYS A 35 8.79 -16.22 -17.87
C LYS A 35 8.12 -15.96 -16.51
N GLY A 36 6.91 -16.47 -16.33
CA GLY A 36 6.08 -16.34 -15.13
C GLY A 36 6.78 -16.69 -13.82
N ARG A 37 7.63 -17.72 -13.82
CA ARG A 37 8.42 -18.11 -12.64
C ARG A 37 9.35 -17.00 -12.14
N GLN A 38 9.94 -16.21 -13.05
CA GLN A 38 10.79 -15.07 -12.70
C GLN A 38 9.96 -13.88 -12.19
N VAL A 39 8.79 -13.65 -12.81
CA VAL A 39 7.82 -12.62 -12.37
C VAL A 39 7.35 -12.88 -10.94
N ILE A 40 6.93 -14.11 -10.67
CA ILE A 40 6.49 -14.55 -9.35
C ILE A 40 7.60 -14.38 -8.32
N PHE A 41 8.81 -14.82 -8.64
CA PHE A 41 9.95 -14.71 -7.72
C PHE A 41 10.23 -13.26 -7.34
N VAL A 42 10.23 -12.36 -8.33
CA VAL A 42 10.44 -10.92 -8.14
C VAL A 42 9.32 -10.31 -7.28
N GLN A 43 8.04 -10.65 -7.53
CA GLN A 43 6.91 -10.12 -6.77
C GLN A 43 6.84 -10.65 -5.34
N ILE A 44 7.13 -11.93 -5.12
CA ILE A 44 7.20 -12.54 -3.78
C ILE A 44 8.32 -11.87 -2.97
N THR A 45 9.51 -11.75 -3.56
CA THR A 45 10.65 -11.10 -2.91
C THR A 45 10.31 -9.65 -2.57
N GLY A 46 9.67 -8.94 -3.49
CA GLY A 46 9.21 -7.57 -3.26
C GLY A 46 8.19 -7.48 -2.11
N SER A 47 7.24 -8.42 -2.05
CA SER A 47 6.21 -8.47 -1.01
C SER A 47 6.81 -8.72 0.37
N PHE A 48 7.77 -9.64 0.48
CA PHE A 48 8.51 -9.87 1.72
C PHE A 48 9.29 -8.64 2.16
N LEU A 49 9.94 -7.94 1.23
CA LEU A 49 10.67 -6.71 1.52
C LEU A 49 9.74 -5.61 2.04
N VAL A 50 8.55 -5.45 1.46
CA VAL A 50 7.53 -4.50 1.96
C VAL A 50 7.05 -4.88 3.36
N VAL A 51 6.70 -6.15 3.60
CA VAL A 51 6.25 -6.60 4.94
C VAL A 51 7.35 -6.41 5.98
N PHE A 52 8.58 -6.83 5.66
CA PHE A 52 9.73 -6.70 6.56
C PHE A 52 10.04 -5.23 6.87
N ALA A 53 9.98 -4.36 5.87
CA ALA A 53 10.10 -2.93 6.06
C ALA A 53 9.02 -2.34 6.99
N PHE A 54 7.76 -2.74 6.81
CA PHE A 54 6.67 -2.28 7.67
C PHE A 54 6.81 -2.75 9.12
N ILE A 55 7.27 -3.98 9.33
CA ILE A 55 7.58 -4.50 10.66
C ILE A 55 8.68 -3.64 11.29
N LEU A 56 9.80 -3.42 10.58
CA LEU A 56 10.90 -2.58 11.07
C LEU A 56 10.48 -1.14 11.40
N MET A 57 9.62 -0.53 10.56
CA MET A 57 9.07 0.80 10.80
C MET A 57 8.12 0.85 12.01
N GLY A 58 7.49 -0.27 12.37
CA GLY A 58 6.60 -0.37 13.53
C GLY A 58 7.34 -0.23 14.86
N PHE A 59 8.63 -0.59 14.90
CA PHE A 59 9.37 -0.78 16.15
C PHE A 59 10.28 0.38 16.57
N LYS A 60 10.60 1.37 15.72
CA LYS A 60 11.56 2.43 16.09
C LYS A 60 11.26 3.80 15.49
N ASP A 61 11.46 4.83 16.33
CA ASP A 61 11.64 6.21 15.90
C ASP A 61 12.87 6.37 15.00
N ILE A 62 12.91 7.50 14.28
CA ILE A 62 13.89 7.90 13.25
C ILE A 62 15.31 7.40 13.60
N SER A 63 15.68 6.27 13.00
CA SER A 63 16.97 5.61 13.18
C SER A 63 17.47 5.11 11.82
N LEU A 64 18.75 4.74 11.76
CA LEU A 64 19.38 4.18 10.55
C LEU A 64 18.63 2.93 10.06
N GLU A 65 18.05 2.17 11.00
CA GLU A 65 17.15 1.04 10.74
C GLU A 65 15.84 1.46 10.07
N GLY A 66 15.28 2.61 10.46
CA GLY A 66 14.12 3.20 9.79
C GLY A 66 14.41 3.59 8.34
N ILE A 67 15.59 4.16 8.07
CA ILE A 67 16.02 4.50 6.69
C ILE A 67 16.18 3.23 5.84
N LEU A 68 16.81 2.19 6.39
CA LEU A 68 16.93 0.89 5.74
C LEU A 68 15.56 0.26 5.45
N ALA A 69 14.63 0.34 6.40
CA ALA A 69 13.26 -0.12 6.20
C ALA A 69 12.58 0.61 5.02
N ILE A 70 12.77 1.92 4.85
CA ILE A 70 12.22 2.65 3.69
C ILE A 70 12.79 2.12 2.39
N LEU A 71 14.12 1.97 2.31
CA LEU A 71 14.77 1.50 1.09
C LEU A 71 14.26 0.09 0.73
N LEU A 72 14.10 -0.77 1.73
CA LEU A 72 13.51 -2.09 1.58
C LEU A 72 12.05 -2.02 1.10
N ALA A 73 11.22 -1.11 1.64
CA ALA A 73 9.84 -0.89 1.18
C ALA A 73 9.77 -0.36 -0.27
N LEU A 74 10.68 0.54 -0.65
CA LEU A 74 10.78 1.10 -2.00
C LEU A 74 11.18 0.05 -3.02
N ILE A 75 12.28 -0.65 -2.74
CA ILE A 75 12.76 -1.76 -3.57
C ILE A 75 11.67 -2.82 -3.64
N GLY A 76 11.04 -3.13 -2.50
CA GLY A 76 9.97 -4.11 -2.42
C GLY A 76 8.77 -3.76 -3.30
N ALA A 77 8.25 -2.53 -3.18
CA ALA A 77 7.15 -2.05 -4.01
C ALA A 77 7.54 -2.02 -5.49
N PHE A 78 8.73 -1.52 -5.82
CA PHE A 78 9.24 -1.51 -7.18
C PHE A 78 9.30 -2.92 -7.79
N LEU A 79 9.78 -3.91 -7.04
CA LEU A 79 9.82 -5.31 -7.48
C LEU A 79 8.41 -5.87 -7.71
N ILE A 80 7.41 -5.46 -6.93
CA ILE A 80 6.02 -5.88 -7.15
C ILE A 80 5.45 -5.31 -8.46
N ILE A 81 5.80 -4.07 -8.77
CA ILE A 81 5.23 -3.30 -9.91
C ILE A 81 5.98 -3.54 -11.21
N TYR A 82 7.30 -3.67 -11.17
CA TYR A 82 8.15 -3.75 -12.35
C TYR A 82 7.67 -4.81 -13.36
N PRO A 83 7.28 -6.04 -12.94
CA PRO A 83 6.72 -7.01 -13.85
C PRO A 83 5.40 -6.55 -14.49
N LEU A 84 4.52 -5.89 -13.74
CA LEU A 84 3.25 -5.40 -14.26
C LEU A 84 3.43 -4.37 -15.38
N ILE A 85 4.44 -3.51 -15.24
CA ILE A 85 4.81 -2.53 -16.26
C ILE A 85 5.48 -3.23 -17.45
N LYS A 86 6.52 -4.04 -17.20
CA LYS A 86 7.33 -4.70 -18.22
C LYS A 86 6.49 -5.56 -19.16
N TYR A 87 5.54 -6.31 -18.59
CA TYR A 87 4.69 -7.22 -19.35
C TYR A 87 3.34 -6.59 -19.74
N ARG A 88 3.18 -5.27 -19.57
CA ARG A 88 1.96 -4.50 -19.92
C ARG A 88 0.67 -5.09 -19.33
N LEU A 89 0.78 -5.70 -18.14
CA LEU A 89 -0.36 -6.28 -17.44
C LEU A 89 -1.26 -5.22 -16.83
N GLY A 90 -0.71 -4.03 -16.57
CA GLY A 90 -1.47 -2.90 -16.02
C GLY A 90 -1.55 -1.71 -16.99
N LYS A 91 -2.72 -1.07 -17.06
CA LYS A 91 -2.90 0.25 -17.68
C LYS A 91 -2.72 1.33 -16.61
N PHE A 92 -1.70 2.17 -16.75
CA PHE A 92 -1.59 3.40 -15.99
C PHE A 92 -2.52 4.45 -16.61
N SER A 93 -3.56 4.83 -15.86
CA SER A 93 -4.51 5.88 -16.27
C SER A 93 -3.99 7.27 -15.87
N LYS A 94 -4.55 8.32 -16.47
CA LYS A 94 -4.28 9.71 -16.05
C LYS A 94 -4.62 9.93 -14.57
N ILE A 95 -5.66 9.27 -14.06
CA ILE A 95 -6.10 9.36 -12.66
C ILE A 95 -5.00 8.85 -11.72
N ASN A 96 -4.34 7.74 -12.09
CA ASN A 96 -3.26 7.18 -11.28
C ASN A 96 -2.07 8.15 -11.18
N ALA A 97 -1.74 8.82 -12.28
CA ALA A 97 -0.70 9.84 -12.29
C ALA A 97 -1.08 11.01 -11.36
N THR A 98 -2.35 11.44 -11.39
CA THR A 98 -2.86 12.46 -10.48
C THR A 98 -2.75 12.04 -9.01
N GLN A 99 -3.10 10.81 -8.66
CA GLN A 99 -2.98 10.29 -7.28
C GLN A 99 -1.52 10.29 -6.80
N ILE A 100 -0.59 9.83 -7.63
CA ILE A 100 0.85 9.84 -7.32
C ILE A 100 1.34 11.27 -7.10
N ILE A 101 0.99 12.20 -8.00
CA ILE A 101 1.36 13.62 -7.90
C ILE A 101 0.79 14.23 -6.60
N LEU A 102 -0.46 13.95 -6.27
CA LEU A 102 -1.10 14.46 -5.05
C LEU A 102 -0.41 13.97 -3.77
N VAL A 103 0.03 12.71 -3.74
CA VAL A 103 0.79 12.17 -2.60
C VAL A 103 2.18 12.80 -2.51
N ILE A 104 2.88 12.98 -3.63
CA ILE A 104 4.17 13.69 -3.64
C ILE A 104 3.98 15.14 -3.15
N LEU A 105 2.91 15.82 -3.57
CA LEU A 105 2.62 17.18 -3.15
C LEU A 105 2.30 17.26 -1.65
N SER A 106 1.64 16.24 -1.08
CA SER A 106 1.43 16.15 0.37
C SER A 106 2.75 16.10 1.14
N SER A 107 3.81 15.51 0.55
CA SER A 107 5.15 15.49 1.13
C SER A 107 5.78 16.88 1.17
N VAL A 108 5.63 17.64 0.09
CA VAL A 108 6.14 19.01 0.00
C VAL A 108 5.45 19.88 1.05
N PHE A 109 4.13 19.72 1.19
CA PHE A 109 3.36 20.43 2.21
C PHE A 109 3.81 20.06 3.64
N GLY A 110 3.95 18.78 3.95
CA GLY A 110 4.43 18.35 5.28
C GLY A 110 5.86 18.83 5.60
N HIS A 111 6.72 18.96 4.59
CA HIS A 111 8.05 19.55 4.73
C HIS A 111 7.98 21.06 5.04
N LEU A 112 7.07 21.81 4.42
CA LEU A 112 6.83 23.22 4.74
C LEU A 112 6.30 23.42 6.17
N VAL A 113 5.59 22.42 6.72
CA VAL A 113 5.07 22.42 8.10
C VAL A 113 6.13 22.00 9.14
N GLY A 114 7.36 21.68 8.71
CA GLY A 114 8.51 21.40 9.58
C GLY A 114 8.75 19.92 9.91
N PHE A 115 8.04 18.98 9.26
CA PHE A 115 8.19 17.55 9.49
C PHE A 115 9.06 16.88 8.41
N HIS A 116 10.34 17.26 8.33
CA HIS A 116 11.20 16.89 7.20
C HIS A 116 11.31 15.37 6.93
N TRP A 117 11.84 14.59 7.88
CA TRP A 117 12.13 13.17 7.63
C TRP A 117 10.89 12.26 7.74
N ILE A 118 10.02 12.51 8.72
CA ILE A 118 8.81 11.70 8.97
C ILE A 118 7.85 11.77 7.77
N VAL A 119 7.76 12.92 7.12
CA VAL A 119 6.87 13.11 5.96
C VAL A 119 7.39 12.37 4.74
N VAL A 120 8.69 12.41 4.47
CA VAL A 120 9.30 11.63 3.37
C VAL A 120 9.07 10.14 3.59
N LEU A 121 9.32 9.66 4.82
CA LEU A 121 9.04 8.29 5.27
C LEU A 121 7.59 7.85 4.99
N LYS A 122 6.62 8.62 5.47
CA LYS A 122 5.19 8.33 5.27
C LYS A 122 4.79 8.36 3.80
N THR A 123 5.29 9.34 3.05
CA THR A 123 4.97 9.51 1.62
C THR A 123 5.43 8.29 0.83
N VAL A 124 6.65 7.83 1.07
CA VAL A 124 7.19 6.63 0.42
C VAL A 124 6.34 5.40 0.75
N GLY A 125 5.99 5.20 2.02
CA GLY A 125 5.12 4.10 2.43
C GLY A 125 3.75 4.13 1.75
N ILE A 126 3.12 5.30 1.65
CA ILE A 126 1.82 5.48 0.99
C ILE A 126 1.94 5.25 -0.52
N LEU A 127 3.01 5.72 -1.16
CA LEU A 127 3.27 5.46 -2.59
C LEU A 127 3.39 3.95 -2.86
N SER A 128 4.12 3.22 -2.02
CA SER A 128 4.23 1.76 -2.11
C SER A 128 2.86 1.09 -2.04
N LEU A 129 1.98 1.53 -1.13
CA LEU A 129 0.62 1.01 -0.99
C LEU A 129 -0.28 1.36 -2.18
N LEU A 130 -0.24 2.60 -2.65
CA LEU A 130 -0.98 3.03 -3.85
C LEU A 130 -0.64 2.16 -5.04
N LEU A 131 0.65 1.87 -5.24
CA LEU A 131 1.09 1.06 -6.36
C LEU A 131 0.68 -0.42 -6.22
N LEU A 132 0.69 -0.96 -5.00
CA LEU A 132 0.16 -2.28 -4.66
C LEU A 132 -1.34 -2.39 -4.94
N ILE A 133 -2.15 -1.44 -4.48
CA ILE A 133 -3.60 -1.43 -4.74
C ILE A 133 -3.87 -1.25 -6.24
N GLN A 134 -3.13 -0.37 -6.90
CA GLN A 134 -3.23 -0.15 -8.33
C GLN A 134 -2.90 -1.41 -9.13
N SER A 135 -1.96 -2.24 -8.66
CA SER A 135 -1.66 -3.52 -9.30
C SER A 135 -2.89 -4.41 -9.40
N LEU A 136 -3.63 -4.52 -8.29
CA LEU A 136 -4.84 -5.33 -8.21
C LEU A 136 -5.98 -4.72 -9.06
N ASN A 137 -6.13 -3.39 -9.02
CA ASN A 137 -7.13 -2.67 -9.81
C ASN A 137 -6.90 -2.83 -11.32
N SER A 138 -5.64 -2.99 -11.73
CA SER A 138 -5.26 -3.11 -13.14
C SER A 138 -5.58 -4.48 -13.77
N ILE A 139 -5.93 -5.48 -12.96
CA ILE A 139 -6.30 -6.81 -13.43
C ILE A 139 -7.62 -6.72 -14.20
N LYS A 140 -7.61 -7.22 -15.44
CA LYS A 140 -8.79 -7.15 -16.33
C LYS A 140 -9.98 -7.97 -15.84
N LEU A 141 -9.72 -9.04 -15.08
CA LEU A 141 -10.70 -9.98 -14.54
C LEU A 141 -11.43 -9.49 -13.29
N THR A 142 -11.05 -8.34 -12.73
CA THR A 142 -11.65 -7.80 -11.51
C THR A 142 -13.05 -7.24 -11.80
N ASP A 143 -14.05 -7.65 -11.01
CA ASP A 143 -15.43 -7.19 -11.14
C ASP A 143 -15.56 -5.65 -11.04
N PRO A 144 -16.56 -5.04 -11.69
CA PRO A 144 -16.78 -3.59 -11.64
C PRO A 144 -16.90 -3.06 -10.22
N LEU A 145 -17.59 -3.80 -9.34
CA LEU A 145 -17.76 -3.43 -7.93
C LEU A 145 -16.41 -3.42 -7.20
N LEU A 146 -15.57 -4.44 -7.40
CA LEU A 146 -14.24 -4.53 -6.79
C LEU A 146 -13.33 -3.40 -7.27
N ARG A 147 -13.41 -3.01 -8.55
CA ARG A 147 -12.69 -1.85 -9.07
C ARG A 147 -13.14 -0.56 -8.39
N THR A 148 -14.44 -0.34 -8.23
CA THR A 148 -14.95 0.84 -7.51
C THR A 148 -14.44 0.87 -6.05
N LEU A 149 -14.45 -0.28 -5.36
CA LEU A 149 -13.91 -0.37 -3.99
C LEU A 149 -12.41 -0.05 -3.94
N LEU A 150 -11.63 -0.53 -4.92
CA LEU A 150 -10.19 -0.23 -5.01
C LEU A 150 -9.95 1.24 -5.36
N ASP A 151 -10.75 1.85 -6.25
CA ASP A 151 -10.66 3.27 -6.56
C ASP A 151 -10.95 4.13 -5.32
N VAL A 152 -11.99 3.79 -4.56
CA VAL A 152 -12.29 4.44 -3.27
C VAL A 152 -11.13 4.26 -2.30
N SER A 153 -10.57 3.06 -2.19
CA SER A 153 -9.39 2.79 -1.36
C SER A 153 -8.18 3.66 -1.76
N LEU A 154 -7.92 3.82 -3.06
CA LEU A 154 -6.83 4.66 -3.56
C LEU A 154 -7.04 6.13 -3.16
N TRP A 155 -8.25 6.66 -3.33
CA TRP A 155 -8.57 8.03 -2.94
C TRP A 155 -8.52 8.26 -1.43
N LEU A 156 -8.97 7.29 -0.63
CA LEU A 156 -8.85 7.35 0.83
C LEU A 156 -7.38 7.40 1.28
N LEU A 157 -6.47 6.68 0.59
CA LEU A 157 -5.03 6.79 0.85
C LEU A 157 -4.47 8.17 0.49
N VAL A 158 -4.93 8.78 -0.61
CA VAL A 158 -4.55 10.15 -0.95
C VAL A 158 -5.02 11.10 0.15
N ILE A 159 -6.27 11.03 0.58
CA ILE A 159 -6.81 11.85 1.67
C ILE A 159 -6.00 11.64 2.96
N TYR A 160 -5.68 10.39 3.30
CA TYR A 160 -4.85 10.06 4.45
C TYR A 160 -3.44 10.67 4.36
N ALA A 161 -2.81 10.69 3.18
CA ALA A 161 -1.51 11.32 2.97
C ALA A 161 -1.55 12.82 3.33
N TRP A 162 -2.60 13.50 2.88
CA TRP A 162 -2.81 14.92 3.18
C TRP A 162 -3.11 15.17 4.65
N LEU A 163 -3.91 14.33 5.31
CA LEU A 163 -4.24 14.50 6.73
C LEU A 163 -3.13 14.00 7.67
N GLY A 164 -2.16 13.23 7.16
CA GLY A 164 -1.16 12.53 7.94
C GLY A 164 -0.27 13.43 8.81
N HIS A 165 -0.08 14.70 8.46
CA HIS A 165 0.67 15.66 9.27
C HIS A 165 -0.09 16.11 10.53
N LEU A 166 -1.43 16.13 10.50
CA LEU A 166 -2.26 16.47 11.67
C LEU A 166 -2.19 15.39 12.75
N THR A 167 -1.98 14.12 12.35
CA THR A 167 -1.85 13.01 13.32
C THR A 167 -0.65 13.17 14.26
N VAL A 168 0.40 13.86 13.82
CA VAL A 168 1.61 14.10 14.64
C VAL A 168 1.38 15.22 15.65
N ARG A 169 0.57 16.23 15.33
CA ARG A 169 0.28 17.35 16.23
C ARG A 169 -0.78 17.03 17.29
N TYR A 170 -1.70 16.11 17.01
CA TYR A 170 -2.89 15.90 17.85
C TYR A 170 -3.02 14.47 18.38
N ILE A 171 -1.92 13.84 18.78
CA ILE A 171 -1.90 12.48 19.36
C ILE A 171 -2.90 12.39 20.52
N GLY A 172 -3.77 11.37 20.52
CA GLY A 172 -4.78 11.15 21.55
C GLY A 172 -6.07 11.97 21.42
N SER A 173 -6.19 12.83 20.41
CA SER A 173 -7.43 13.58 20.14
C SER A 173 -8.41 12.82 19.22
N CYS A 174 -9.68 13.24 19.19
CA CYS A 174 -10.68 12.72 18.25
C CYS A 174 -10.21 12.76 16.78
N ASN A 175 -9.49 13.82 16.38
CA ASN A 175 -8.94 13.97 15.03
C ASN A 175 -7.90 12.89 14.70
N TYR A 176 -7.10 12.46 15.68
CA TYR A 176 -6.15 11.37 15.50
C TYR A 176 -6.88 10.06 15.15
N TYR A 177 -7.93 9.71 15.88
CA TYR A 177 -8.72 8.50 15.63
C TYR A 177 -9.47 8.56 14.30
N LEU A 178 -10.04 9.71 13.94
CA LEU A 178 -10.74 9.89 12.67
C LEU A 178 -9.81 9.64 11.47
N ILE A 179 -8.59 10.18 11.50
CA ILE A 179 -7.61 9.99 10.42
C ILE A 179 -7.17 8.52 10.33
N HIS A 180 -7.01 7.87 11.47
CA HIS A 180 -6.69 6.44 11.54
C HIS A 180 -7.85 5.58 11.01
N LEU A 181 -9.10 5.97 11.26
CA LEU A 181 -10.28 5.29 10.72
C LEU A 181 -10.36 5.40 9.18
N ILE A 182 -9.99 6.55 8.60
CA ILE A 182 -9.88 6.72 7.13
C ILE A 182 -8.86 5.71 6.57
N TYR A 183 -7.68 5.63 7.18
CA TYR A 183 -6.63 4.69 6.76
C TYR A 183 -7.09 3.24 6.90
N PHE A 184 -7.70 2.89 8.03
CA PHE A 184 -8.21 1.54 8.27
C PHE A 184 -9.28 1.14 7.25
N THR A 185 -10.18 2.06 6.93
CA THR A 185 -11.22 1.84 5.91
C THR A 185 -10.60 1.57 4.54
N ALA A 186 -9.56 2.32 4.15
CA ALA A 186 -8.82 2.04 2.92
C ALA A 186 -8.22 0.63 2.93
N LEU A 187 -7.57 0.22 4.03
CA LEU A 187 -6.99 -1.12 4.16
C LEU A 187 -8.04 -2.23 4.09
N LEU A 188 -9.21 -2.04 4.71
CA LEU A 188 -10.31 -3.01 4.67
C LEU A 188 -10.89 -3.17 3.27
N LEU A 189 -11.11 -2.06 2.56
CA LEU A 189 -11.58 -2.09 1.16
C LEU A 189 -10.58 -2.81 0.27
N TRP A 190 -9.28 -2.52 0.45
CA TRP A 190 -8.23 -3.24 -0.27
C TRP A 190 -8.19 -4.73 0.10
N LEU A 191 -8.24 -5.08 1.39
CA LEU A 191 -8.23 -6.47 1.86
C LEU A 191 -9.39 -7.26 1.27
N PHE A 192 -10.61 -6.74 1.39
CA PHE A 192 -11.82 -7.35 0.86
C PHE A 192 -11.66 -7.61 -0.64
N SER A 193 -11.23 -6.58 -1.39
CA SER A 193 -11.03 -6.72 -2.83
C SER A 193 -9.94 -7.74 -3.19
N ALA A 194 -8.86 -7.82 -2.40
CA ALA A 194 -7.79 -8.80 -2.61
C ALA A 194 -8.28 -10.24 -2.33
N VAL A 195 -9.06 -10.45 -1.28
CA VAL A 195 -9.63 -11.76 -0.92
C VAL A 195 -10.61 -12.25 -1.99
N VAL A 196 -11.54 -11.40 -2.41
CA VAL A 196 -12.52 -11.78 -3.45
C VAL A 196 -11.83 -12.02 -4.79
N SER A 197 -10.86 -11.18 -5.17
CA SER A 197 -10.07 -11.39 -6.39
C SER A 197 -9.29 -12.71 -6.33
N TYR A 198 -8.73 -13.06 -5.16
CA TYR A 198 -8.04 -14.33 -4.95
C TYR A 198 -8.97 -15.53 -5.16
N ASP A 199 -10.17 -15.50 -4.56
CA ASP A 199 -11.15 -16.58 -4.70
C ASP A 199 -11.64 -16.72 -6.15
N HIS A 200 -11.89 -15.61 -6.84
CA HIS A 200 -12.23 -15.65 -8.28
C HIS A 200 -11.10 -16.25 -9.11
N VAL A 201 -9.87 -15.74 -8.99
CA VAL A 201 -8.74 -16.24 -9.76
C VAL A 201 -8.50 -17.73 -9.48
N ARG A 202 -8.66 -18.18 -8.22
CA ARG A 202 -8.53 -19.59 -7.82
C ARG A 202 -9.61 -20.50 -8.41
N ARG A 203 -10.84 -20.02 -8.61
CA ARG A 203 -11.93 -20.82 -9.18
C ARG A 203 -11.84 -20.97 -10.69
N TRP A 204 -11.21 -20.00 -11.37
CA TRP A 204 -11.10 -19.95 -12.82
C TRP A 204 -9.83 -20.59 -13.39
N LEU A 205 -8.76 -20.70 -12.59
CA LEU A 205 -7.45 -21.25 -12.97
C LEU A 205 -7.17 -22.58 -12.28
#